data_AF-A0A086PE79-F1
#
_entry.id   AF-A0A086PE79-F1
#
_cell.length_a   1.000
_cell.length_b   1.000
_cell.length_c   1.000
_cell.angle_alpha   90.00
_cell.angle_beta   90.00
_cell.angle_gamma   90.00
#
_symmetry.space_group_name_H-M   'P 1'
#
loop_
_entity.id
_entity.type
_entity.pdbx_description
1 polymer ?
#
loop_
_entity_poly.entity_id
_entity_poly.type
_entity_poly.pdbx_seq_one_letter_code
_entity_poly.pdbx_strand_id
1 'polypeptide(L)'
;MIVVLHGPMASGKTFHSEAFAKHFGCSAVADWDCRERELPRSNALLLLTNEHPDRVVAKIRKGRPDAEIRVVHIRTARLAIGVAPVAPPLRARRPAR
;
A
#
# COMPACT_ATOMS: atom_id res chain seq x y z
N MET A 1 -11.67 -5.49 5.95
CA MET A 1 -10.19 -5.52 6.05
C MET A 1 -9.58 -4.35 5.27
N ILE A 2 -8.60 -3.66 5.87
CA ILE A 2 -7.76 -2.65 5.24
C ILE A 2 -6.31 -3.12 5.32
N VAL A 3 -5.63 -3.23 4.19
CA VAL A 3 -4.20 -3.56 4.13
C VAL A 3 -3.43 -2.28 3.87
N VAL A 4 -2.62 -1.86 4.83
CA VAL A 4 -1.75 -0.68 4.70
C VAL A 4 -0.39 -1.14 4.20
N LEU A 5 -0.10 -0.86 2.94
CA LEU A 5 1.19 -1.11 2.32
C LEU A 5 2.07 0.15 2.43
N HIS A 6 3.00 0.14 3.38
CA HIS A 6 3.87 1.27 3.65
C HIS A 6 5.29 1.07 3.13
N GLY A 7 5.94 2.17 2.77
CA GLY A 7 7.37 2.19 2.44
C GLY A 7 7.79 3.43 1.67
N PRO A 8 9.09 3.65 1.44
CA PRO A 8 9.62 4.86 0.82
C PRO A 8 8.98 5.17 -0.54
N MET A 9 9.03 6.43 -0.96
CA MET A 9 8.63 6.84 -2.31
C MET A 9 9.46 6.08 -3.36
N ALA A 10 8.87 5.85 -4.54
CA ALA A 10 9.49 5.12 -5.64
C ALA A 10 9.89 3.66 -5.33
N SER A 11 9.31 3.01 -4.31
CA SER A 11 9.51 1.59 -4.00
C SER A 11 8.71 0.60 -4.88
N GLY A 12 7.95 1.11 -5.86
CA GLY A 12 7.16 0.29 -6.78
C GLY A 12 5.80 -0.14 -6.23
N LYS A 13 5.33 0.48 -5.14
CA LYS A 13 3.97 0.27 -4.58
C LYS A 13 2.88 0.46 -5.63
N THR A 14 2.90 1.60 -6.31
CA THR A 14 1.92 1.98 -7.34
C THR A 14 2.06 1.12 -8.59
N PHE A 15 3.29 0.72 -8.97
CA PHE A 15 3.55 -0.10 -10.16
C PHE A 15 3.03 -1.54 -10.02
N HIS A 16 3.10 -2.13 -8.82
CA HIS A 16 2.61 -3.49 -8.57
C HIS A 16 1.26 -3.51 -7.82
N SER A 17 0.51 -2.40 -7.85
CA SER A 17 -0.74 -2.23 -7.09
C SER A 17 -1.75 -3.36 -7.34
N GLU A 18 -1.94 -3.75 -8.59
CA GLU A 18 -2.84 -4.83 -8.99
C GLU A 18 -2.38 -6.19 -8.46
N ALA A 19 -1.08 -6.49 -8.56
CA ALA A 19 -0.51 -7.73 -8.04
C ALA A 19 -0.64 -7.82 -6.51
N PHE A 20 -0.42 -6.70 -5.80
CA PHE A 20 -0.63 -6.63 -4.37
C PHE A 20 -2.11 -6.79 -4.00
N ALA A 21 -3.02 -6.10 -4.71
CA ALA A 21 -4.45 -6.19 -4.45
C ALA A 21 -4.94 -7.64 -4.61
N LYS A 22 -4.52 -8.32 -5.69
CA LYS A 22 -4.81 -9.73 -5.91
C LYS A 22 -4.24 -10.63 -4.81
N HIS A 23 -2.97 -10.43 -4.43
CA HIS A 23 -2.32 -11.23 -3.39
C HIS A 23 -2.99 -11.08 -2.02
N PHE A 24 -3.40 -9.86 -1.66
CA PHE A 24 -4.03 -9.57 -0.36
C PHE A 24 -5.56 -9.67 -0.37
N GLY A 25 -6.18 -10.03 -1.50
CA GLY A 25 -7.64 -10.13 -1.61
C GLY A 25 -8.36 -8.78 -1.47
N CYS A 26 -7.71 -7.68 -1.86
CA CYS A 26 -8.31 -6.34 -1.85
C CYS A 26 -9.03 -6.07 -3.19
N SER A 27 -10.25 -5.56 -3.12
CA SER A 27 -11.06 -5.19 -4.30
C SER A 27 -10.88 -3.73 -4.72
N ALA A 28 -10.31 -2.90 -3.85
CA ALA A 28 -10.02 -1.50 -4.13
C ALA A 28 -8.58 -1.17 -3.76
N VAL A 29 -7.95 -0.28 -4.53
CA VAL A 29 -6.63 0.28 -4.24
C VAL A 29 -6.75 1.80 -4.15
N ALA A 30 -6.09 2.39 -3.15
CA ALA A 30 -5.93 3.83 -3.06
C ALA A 30 -4.49 4.18 -2.68
N ASP A 31 -3.91 5.15 -3.39
CA ASP A 31 -2.71 5.87 -2.94
C ASP A 31 -3.19 6.98 -2.02
N TRP A 32 -2.75 6.97 -0.76
CA TRP A 32 -3.34 7.79 0.29
C TRP A 32 -2.29 8.30 1.26
N ASP A 33 -2.42 9.58 1.62
CA ASP A 33 -1.60 10.22 2.64
C ASP A 33 -2.41 10.73 3.84
N CYS A 34 -1.73 11.04 4.95
CA CYS A 34 -2.40 11.47 6.18
C CYS A 34 -3.08 12.85 6.10
N ARG A 35 -2.89 13.61 5.01
CA ARG A 35 -3.52 14.92 4.77
C ARG A 35 -4.89 14.76 4.14
N GLU A 36 -5.15 13.65 3.46
CA GLU A 36 -6.47 13.34 2.94
C GLU A 36 -7.52 13.25 4.04
N ARG A 37 -8.71 13.81 3.76
CA ARG A 37 -9.78 13.95 4.76
C ARG A 37 -10.55 12.65 4.95
N GLU A 38 -10.72 11.86 3.89
CA GLU A 38 -11.57 10.68 3.90
C GLU A 38 -10.83 9.45 3.40
N LEU A 39 -11.18 8.30 3.96
CA LEU A 39 -10.73 7.00 3.47
C LEU A 39 -11.78 6.44 2.52
N PRO A 40 -11.38 5.80 1.41
CA PRO A 40 -12.31 5.11 0.53
C PRO A 40 -13.18 4.12 1.31
N ARG A 41 -14.49 4.19 1.08
CA ARG A 41 -15.46 3.28 1.69
C ARG A 41 -15.48 1.96 0.93
N SER A 42 -14.45 1.15 1.14
CA SER A 42 -14.39 -0.25 0.67
C SER A 42 -14.22 -1.22 1.84
N ASN A 43 -14.81 -2.40 1.71
CA ASN A 43 -14.69 -3.47 2.71
C ASN A 43 -13.37 -4.26 2.59
N ALA A 44 -12.69 -4.18 1.43
CA ALA A 44 -11.42 -4.83 1.16
C ALA A 44 -10.47 -3.86 0.44
N LEU A 45 -9.85 -2.96 1.20
CA LEU A 45 -9.04 -1.85 0.69
C LEU A 45 -7.54 -2.14 0.83
N LEU A 46 -6.79 -1.99 -0.26
CA LEU A 46 -5.34 -1.85 -0.25
C LEU A 46 -4.99 -0.36 -0.26
N LEU A 47 -4.34 0.10 0.80
CA LEU A 47 -3.91 1.47 0.97
C LEU A 47 -2.39 1.56 0.76
N LEU A 48 -1.96 2.25 -0.27
CA LEU A 48 -0.56 2.51 -0.57
C LEU A 48 -0.16 3.82 0.11
N THR A 49 0.98 3.82 0.83
CA THR A 49 1.43 5.04 1.50
C THR A 49 2.94 5.07 1.71
N ASN A 50 3.52 6.26 1.80
CA ASN A 50 4.89 6.51 2.22
C ASN A 50 4.99 7.08 3.65
N GLU A 51 3.85 7.30 4.31
CA GLU A 51 3.81 7.77 5.69
C GLU A 51 4.18 6.66 6.68
N HIS A 52 4.48 7.06 7.92
CA HIS A 52 4.72 6.12 9.00
C HIS A 52 3.46 5.31 9.32
N PRO A 53 3.54 3.97 9.44
CA PRO A 53 2.37 3.10 9.60
C PRO A 53 1.52 3.49 10.82
N ASP A 54 2.13 3.83 11.96
CA ASP A 54 1.38 4.22 13.17
C ASP A 54 0.50 5.44 12.95
N ARG A 55 0.97 6.41 12.17
CA ARG A 55 0.20 7.62 11.84
C ARG A 55 -1.01 7.30 10.98
N VAL A 56 -0.81 6.41 10.01
CA VAL A 56 -1.87 5.95 9.10
C VAL A 56 -2.90 5.14 9.87
N VAL A 57 -2.47 4.20 10.71
CA VAL A 57 -3.35 3.39 11.57
C VAL A 57 -4.16 4.29 12.50
N ALA A 58 -3.53 5.26 13.16
CA ALA A 58 -4.21 6.19 14.04
C ALA A 58 -5.30 6.99 13.31
N LYS A 59 -5.05 7.44 12.07
CA LYS A 59 -6.06 8.13 11.26
C LYS A 59 -7.18 7.19 10.83
N ILE A 60 -6.86 5.98 10.38
CA ILE A 60 -7.88 4.97 10.00
C ILE A 60 -8.79 4.69 11.19
N ARG A 61 -8.23 4.47 12.39
CA ARG A 61 -9.02 4.21 13.60
C ARG A 61 -9.92 5.37 14.00
N LYS A 62 -9.56 6.63 13.71
CA LYS A 62 -10.43 7.79 13.94
C LYS A 62 -11.67 7.80 13.03
N GLY A 63 -11.55 7.34 11.78
CA GLY A 63 -12.67 7.31 10.83
C GLY A 63 -13.43 5.98 10.80
N ARG A 64 -12.75 4.87 11.10
CA ARG A 64 -13.27 3.50 11.07
C ARG A 64 -12.67 2.72 12.26
N PRO A 65 -13.17 2.93 13.49
CA PRO A 65 -12.58 2.33 14.70
C PRO A 65 -12.59 0.81 14.68
N ASP A 66 -13.61 0.19 14.08
CA ASP A 66 -13.78 -1.27 14.03
C ASP A 66 -13.15 -1.93 12.79
N ALA A 67 -12.44 -1.16 11.95
CA ALA A 67 -11.79 -1.74 10.78
C ALA A 67 -10.69 -2.72 11.23
N GLU A 68 -10.70 -3.92 10.65
CA GLU A 68 -9.55 -4.82 10.69
C GLU A 68 -8.43 -4.22 9.83
N ILE A 69 -7.26 -3.96 10.43
CA ILE A 69 -6.12 -3.33 9.77
C ILE A 69 -4.93 -4.27 9.78
N ARG A 70 -4.35 -4.51 8.60
CA ARG A 70 -3.11 -5.26 8.43
C ARG A 70 -2.03 -4.34 7.88
N VAL A 71 -0.94 -4.15 8.60
CA VAL A 71 0.19 -3.34 8.16
C VAL A 71 1.24 -4.22 7.50
N VAL A 72 1.69 -3.84 6.31
CA VAL A 72 2.68 -4.59 5.53
C VAL A 72 3.74 -3.65 5.00
N HIS A 73 5.01 -3.97 5.25
CA HIS A 73 6.13 -3.23 4.66
C HIS A 73 6.33 -3.63 3.20
N ILE A 74 6.68 -2.67 2.33
CA ILE A 74 6.85 -2.90 0.89
C ILE A 74 7.84 -4.02 0.55
N ARG A 75 8.91 -4.19 1.34
CA ARG A 75 9.87 -5.27 1.14
C ARG A 75 9.18 -6.65 1.22
N THR A 76 8.34 -6.84 2.22
CA THR A 76 7.60 -8.09 2.45
C THR A 76 6.57 -8.31 1.35
N ALA A 77 5.84 -7.27 0.97
CA ALA A 77 4.85 -7.37 -0.11
C ALA A 77 5.48 -7.74 -1.46
N ARG A 78 6.65 -7.16 -1.78
CA ARG A 78 7.40 -7.47 -3.01
C ARG A 78 7.81 -8.93 -3.06
N LEU A 79 8.33 -9.47 -1.96
CA LEU A 79 8.65 -10.90 -1.86
C LEU A 79 7.40 -11.76 -2.03
N ALA A 80 6.27 -11.35 -1.47
CA ALA A 80 5.01 -12.09 -1.53
C ALA A 80 4.43 -12.22 -2.95
N ILE A 81 4.74 -11.28 -3.85
CA ILE A 81 4.38 -11.35 -5.28
C ILE A 81 5.51 -11.87 -6.17
N GLY A 82 6.59 -12.38 -5.59
CA GLY A 82 7.70 -13.00 -6.34
C GLY A 82 8.64 -12.03 -7.05
N VAL A 83 8.67 -10.74 -6.66
CA VAL A 83 9.61 -9.76 -7.23
C VAL A 83 10.75 -9.43 -6.27
N ALA A 84 11.83 -8.85 -6.80
CA ALA A 84 12.99 -8.46 -5.99
C ALA A 84 12.58 -7.57 -4.80
N PRO A 85 13.16 -7.76 -3.59
CA PRO A 85 12.72 -7.09 -2.35
C PRO A 85 12.90 -5.57 -2.35
N VAL A 86 13.78 -5.07 -3.21
CA VAL A 86 14.05 -3.64 -3.40
C VAL A 86 13.77 -3.30 -4.84
N ALA A 87 13.14 -2.14 -5.07
CA ALA A 87 12.90 -1.68 -6.43
C ALA A 87 14.24 -1.29 -7.10
N PRO A 88 14.44 -1.60 -8.38
CA PRO A 88 15.66 -1.21 -9.08
C PRO A 88 15.84 0.32 -9.06
N PRO A 89 17.09 0.83 -9.14
CA PRO A 89 17.33 2.27 -9.18
C PRO A 89 16.58 2.90 -10.36
N LEU A 90 16.13 4.15 -10.21
CA LEU A 90 15.31 4.84 -11.22
C LEU A 90 15.93 4.81 -12.62
N ARG A 91 17.27 4.92 -12.71
CA ARG A 91 18.02 4.89 -13.98
C ARG A 91 17.98 3.53 -14.70
N ALA A 92 17.71 2.45 -13.98
CA ALA A 92 17.61 1.10 -14.54
C ALA A 92 16.16 0.69 -14.89
N ARG A 93 15.17 1.53 -14.54
CA ARG A 93 13.76 1.31 -14.89
C ARG A 93 13.57 1.77 -16.33
N ARG A 94 13.84 0.88 -17.30
CA ARG A 94 13.46 1.15 -18.69
C ARG A 94 11.93 1.33 -18.74
N PRO A 95 11.42 2.41 -19.35
CA PRO A 95 10.01 2.41 -19.74
C PRO A 95 9.86 1.27 -20.77
N ALA A 96 8.93 0.35 -20.51
CA ALA A 96 8.47 -0.55 -21.55
C ALA A 96 7.85 0.34 -22.64
N ARG A 97 8.48 0.37 -23.82
CA ARG A 97 7.84 0.83 -25.05
C ARG A 97 7.09 -0.34 -25.66
#